data_AF-A0A124IQW6-F1
#
_entry.id   AF-A0A124IQW6-F1
#
_cell.length_a   1.000
_cell.length_b   1.000
_cell.length_c   1.000
_cell.angle_alpha   90.00
_cell.angle_beta   90.00
_cell.angle_gamma   90.00
#
_symmetry.space_group_name_H-M   'P 1'
#
loop_
_entity.id
_entity.type
_entity.pdbx_description
1 polymer ?
#
loop_
_entity_poly.entity_id
_entity_poly.type
_entity_poly.pdbx_seq_one_letter_code
_entity_poly.pdbx_strand_id
1 'polypeptide(L)' 'MGFAVARADAPGGREADAERLSALIKALTGREPKVYRMKNGAIIIMCGREHLDGFMRYAELADAIEKWLKLY' A
#
# COMPACT_ATOMS: atom_id res chain seq x y z
N MET A 1 -7.34 10.62 2.50
CA MET A 1 -7.84 9.24 2.51
C MET A 1 -7.52 8.65 1.16
N GLY A 2 -6.87 7.48 1.10
CA GLY A 2 -6.45 6.83 -0.14
C GLY A 2 -7.17 5.51 -0.36
N PHE A 3 -7.34 5.12 -1.62
CA PHE A 3 -8.01 3.88 -2.00
C PHE A 3 -7.21 3.15 -3.06
N ALA A 4 -7.12 1.83 -2.93
CA ALA A 4 -6.61 0.93 -3.95
C ALA A 4 -7.65 -0.17 -4.22
N VAL A 5 -7.70 -0.66 -5.45
CA VAL A 5 -8.58 -1.76 -5.85
C VAL A 5 -7.73 -2.95 -6.24
N ALA A 6 -8.00 -4.09 -5.63
CA ALA A 6 -7.26 -5.32 -5.92
C ALA A 6 -7.51 -5.80 -7.35
N ARG A 7 -6.43 -6.21 -8.02
CA ARG A 7 -6.42 -6.58 -9.42
C ARG A 7 -6.88 -8.02 -9.63
N ALA A 8 -7.77 -8.22 -10.60
CA ALA A 8 -8.30 -9.55 -10.93
C ALA A 8 -7.27 -10.44 -11.64
N ASP A 9 -6.42 -9.80 -12.44
CA ASP A 9 -5.36 -10.35 -13.26
C ASP A 9 -4.03 -10.51 -12.49
N ALA A 10 -4.00 -10.13 -11.21
CA ALA A 10 -2.84 -10.39 -10.37
C ALA A 10 -2.65 -11.89 -10.14
N PRO A 11 -1.40 -12.35 -9.94
CA PRO A 11 -1.14 -13.73 -9.53
C PRO A 11 -1.96 -14.10 -8.29
N GLY A 12 -2.74 -15.18 -8.39
CA GLY A 12 -3.64 -15.64 -7.32
C GLY A 12 -4.97 -14.87 -7.19
N GLY A 13 -5.26 -13.94 -8.11
CA GLY A 13 -6.52 -13.20 -8.15
C GLY A 13 -6.60 -12.03 -7.18
N ARG A 14 -7.82 -11.50 -6.99
CA ARG A 14 -8.06 -10.26 -6.21
C ARG A 14 -7.71 -10.42 -4.73
N GLU A 15 -7.96 -11.59 -4.17
CA GLU A 15 -7.78 -11.89 -2.76
C GLU A 15 -6.30 -11.92 -2.41
N ALA A 16 -5.50 -12.64 -3.20
CA ALA A 16 -4.06 -12.70 -3.03
C ALA A 16 -3.40 -11.33 -3.27
N ASP A 17 -3.94 -10.54 -4.20
CA ASP A 17 -3.48 -9.17 -4.42
C ASP A 17 -3.79 -8.24 -3.24
N ALA A 18 -5.01 -8.34 -2.70
CA ALA A 18 -5.42 -7.56 -1.54
C ALA A 18 -4.63 -7.92 -0.28
N GLU A 19 -4.35 -9.20 -0.07
CA GLU A 19 -3.53 -9.68 1.05
C GLU A 19 -2.09 -9.17 0.94
N ARG A 20 -1.45 -9.33 -0.23
CA ARG A 20 -0.08 -8.83 -0.47
C ARG A 20 0.02 -7.32 -0.23
N LEU A 21 -0.94 -6.56 -0.76
CA LEU A 21 -0.93 -5.11 -0.59
C LEU A 21 -1.23 -4.70 0.86
N SER A 22 -2.14 -5.38 1.56
CA SER A 22 -2.42 -5.10 2.97
C SER A 22 -1.23 -5.40 3.87
N ALA A 23 -0.54 -6.51 3.63
CA ALA A 23 0.69 -6.88 4.34
C ALA A 23 1.80 -5.86 4.13
N LEU A 24 1.99 -5.40 2.89
CA LEU A 24 2.94 -4.33 2.57
C LEU A 24 2.60 -3.05 3.32
N ILE A 25 1.35 -2.59 3.26
CA ILE A 25 0.93 -1.36 3.94
C ILE A 25 1.16 -1.47 5.46
N LYS A 26 0.87 -2.62 6.07
CA LYS A 26 1.14 -2.86 7.49
C LYS A 26 2.63 -2.83 7.81
N ALA A 27 3.46 -3.50 6.99
CA ALA A 27 4.91 -3.50 7.18
C ALA A 27 5.48 -2.09 7.08
N LEU A 28 4.93 -1.28 6.18
CA LEU A 28 5.40 0.08 5.95
C LEU A 28 4.94 1.06 7.03
N THR A 29 3.69 0.95 7.48
CA THR A 29 3.05 1.99 8.29
C THR A 29 2.82 1.56 9.74
N GLY A 30 3.06 0.30 10.07
CA GLY A 30 2.72 -0.32 11.36
C GLY A 30 1.22 -0.54 11.55
N ARG A 31 0.38 -0.21 10.57
CA ARG A 31 -1.09 -0.23 10.67
C ARG A 31 -1.71 -1.00 9.51
N GLU A 32 -2.66 -1.88 9.81
CA GLU A 32 -3.44 -2.57 8.79
C GLU A 32 -4.45 -1.62 8.13
N PRO A 33 -4.52 -1.60 6.79
CA PRO A 33 -5.56 -0.86 6.09
C PRO A 33 -6.91 -1.55 6.26
N LYS A 34 -8.00 -0.81 6.02
CA LYS A 34 -9.33 -1.42 5.99
C LYS A 34 -9.58 -2.05 4.63
N VAL A 35 -10.08 -3.28 4.59
CA VAL A 35 -10.38 -4.01 3.35
C VAL A 35 -11.87 -4.27 3.25
N TYR A 36 -12.47 -3.91 2.11
CA TYR A 36 -13.89 -4.06 1.84
C TYR A 36 -14.13 -4.88 0.57
N ARG A 37 -14.96 -5.92 0.65
CA ARG A 37 -15.49 -6.61 -0.53
C ARG A 37 -16.82 -5.99 -0.93
N MET A 38 -16.89 -5.51 -2.17
CA MET A 38 -18.08 -4.90 -2.76
C MET A 38 -18.96 -5.93 -3.46
N LYS A 39 -20.24 -5.58 -3.69
CA LYS A 39 -21.22 -6.47 -4.35
C LYS A 39 -20.80 -6.92 -5.76
N ASN A 40 -20.05 -6.09 -6.47
CA ASN A 40 -19.51 -6.40 -7.80
C ASN A 40 -18.21 -7.23 -7.77
N GLY A 41 -17.83 -7.77 -6.60
CA GLY A 41 -16.62 -8.55 -6.43
C GLY A 41 -15.32 -7.74 -6.34
N ALA A 42 -15.38 -6.40 -6.43
CA ALA A 42 -14.21 -5.56 -6.20
C ALA A 42 -13.77 -5.65 -4.73
N ILE A 43 -12.47 -5.70 -4.49
CA ILE A 43 -11.89 -5.59 -3.15
C ILE A 43 -11.19 -4.23 -3.06
N ILE A 44 -11.66 -3.39 -2.15
CA ILE A 44 -11.14 -2.04 -1.94
C ILE A 44 -10.30 -2.02 -0.66
N ILE A 45 -9.08 -1.53 -0.77
CA ILE A 45 -8.15 -1.33 0.34
C ILE A 45 -8.11 0.17 0.62
N MET A 46 -8.41 0.54 1.85
CA MET A 46 -8.61 1.93 2.26
C MET A 46 -7.55 2.35 3.27
N CYS A 47 -6.81 3.38 2.89
CA CYS A 47 -5.73 3.98 3.67
C CYS A 47 -6.22 5.27 4.34
N GLY A 48 -6.37 5.22 5.66
CA GLY A 48 -6.58 6.39 6.52
C GLY A 48 -5.32 7.27 6.65
N ARG A 49 -5.43 8.37 7.42
CA ARG A 49 -4.34 9.34 7.62
C ARG A 49 -3.03 8.70 8.10
N GLU A 50 -3.09 7.81 9.10
CA GLU A 50 -1.89 7.13 9.64
C GLU A 50 -1.07 6.41 8.56
N HIS A 51 -1.75 5.78 7.60
CA HIS A 51 -1.07 5.11 6.49
C HIS A 51 -0.40 6.11 5.55
N LEU A 52 -1.10 7.22 5.23
CA LEU A 52 -0.60 8.25 4.32
C LEU A 52 0.61 8.98 4.91
N ASP A 53 0.55 9.32 6.20
CA ASP A 53 1.66 9.93 6.93
C ASP A 53 2.86 8.97 6.98
N GLY A 54 2.60 7.67 7.15
CA GLY A 54 3.62 6.63 7.03
C GLY A 54 4.27 6.57 5.63
N PHE A 55 3.47 6.65 4.56
CA PHE A 55 3.99 6.66 3.18
C PHE A 55 4.86 7.88 2.87
N MET A 56 4.57 9.05 3.44
CA MET A 56 5.41 10.23 3.26
C MET A 56 6.84 10.02 3.76
N ARG A 57 7.02 9.30 4.87
CA ARG A 57 8.36 8.96 5.40
C ARG A 57 9.16 8.08 4.43
N TYR A 58 8.49 7.27 3.61
CA TYR A 58 9.18 6.51 2.55
C TYR A 58 9.66 7.40 1.41
N ALA A 59 8.88 8.41 1.02
CA ALA A 59 9.33 9.38 0.01
C ALA A 59 10.54 10.16 0.51
N GLU A 60 10.55 10.56 1.79
CA GLU A 60 11.70 11.21 2.43
C GLU A 60 12.93 10.28 2.46
N LEU A 61 12.76 9.02 2.85
CA LEU A 61 13.85 8.03 2.85
C LEU A 61 14.38 7.78 1.42
N ALA A 62 13.50 7.69 0.42
CA ALA A 62 13.90 7.48 -0.96
C ALA A 62 14.72 8.66 -1.51
N ASP A 63 14.28 9.90 -1.24
CA ASP A 63 15.02 11.11 -1.62
C ASP A 63 16.39 11.17 -0.93
N ALA A 64 16.47 10.80 0.36
CA ALA A 64 17.74 10.72 1.08
C ALA A 64 18.70 9.67 0.47
N ILE A 65 18.19 8.48 0.13
CA ILE A 65 18.97 7.43 -0.53
C ILE A 65 19.44 7.88 -1.91
N GLU A 66 18.59 8.54 -2.70
CA GLU A 66 18.96 9.06 -4.02
C GLU A 66 20.12 10.07 -3.92
N LYS A 67 20.07 10.96 -2.92
CA LYS A 67 21.16 11.90 -2.66
C LYS A 67 22.47 11.19 -2.32
N TRP A 68 22.44 10.14 -1.48
CA TRP A 68 23.63 9.36 -1.17
C TRP A 68 24.21 8.64 -2.39
N LEU A 69 23.35 8.05 -3.23
CA LEU A 69 23.78 7.36 -4.45
C LEU A 69 24.40 8.30 -5.50
N LYS A 70 24.03 9.59 -5.50
CA LYS A 70 24.64 10.61 -6.38
C LYS A 70 26.01 11.10 -5.90
N LEU A 71 26.35 10.84 -4.63
CA LEU A 71 27.64 11.21 -4.04
C LEU A 71 28.70 10.10 -4.20
N TYR A 72 28.36 8.98 -4.84
CA TYR A 72 29.24 7.85 -5.10
C TYR A 72 29.35 7.58 -6.61
#